data_AF-I3WBR1-F1
#
_entry.id   AF-I3WBR1-F1
#
_cell.length_a   1.000
_cell.length_b   1.000
_cell.length_c   1.000
_cell.angle_alpha   90.00
_cell.angle_beta   90.00
_cell.angle_gamma   90.00
#
_symmetry.space_group_name_H-M   'P 1'
#
loop_
_entity.id
_entity.type
_entity.pdbx_description
1 polymer ?
#
loop_
_entity_poly.entity_id
_entity_poly.type
_entity_poly.pdbx_seq_one_letter_code
_entity_poly.pdbx_strand_id
1 'polypeptide(L)'
;MWREKFNELTARIKDSKEEYWRDDLEALEDSIKQCGEYIKSVNNMEAAITSARFRMEPEDYREYIMQLDNTRRIEHNYLIRSVRLINKLCSIYRVEPIYKGDLENRIEIAEFAKSVVDEMFDTRQM
;
A
#
# COMPACT_ATOMS: atom_id res chain seq x y z
N MET A 1 9.53 -0.40 14.19
CA MET A 1 9.60 -0.68 12.73
C MET A 1 8.25 -1.22 12.25
N TRP A 2 7.84 -0.98 11.02
CA TRP A 2 6.59 -1.47 10.42
C TRP A 2 6.49 -3.00 10.44
N ARG A 3 7.57 -3.70 10.08
CA ARG A 3 7.68 -5.16 10.13
C ARG A 3 7.42 -5.70 11.52
N GLU A 4 7.92 -5.05 12.57
CA GLU A 4 7.64 -5.46 13.96
C GLU A 4 6.14 -5.36 14.28
N LYS A 5 5.50 -4.25 13.89
CA LYS A 5 4.06 -4.05 14.09
C LYS A 5 3.23 -5.09 13.32
N PHE A 6 3.61 -5.36 12.06
CA PHE A 6 2.95 -6.40 11.28
C PHE A 6 3.16 -7.79 11.88
N ASN A 7 4.37 -8.12 12.33
CA ASN A 7 4.67 -9.39 13.00
C ASN A 7 3.86 -9.56 14.29
N GLU A 8 3.71 -8.49 15.09
CA GLU A 8 2.88 -8.50 16.28
C GLU A 8 1.42 -8.82 15.93
N LEU A 9 0.85 -8.14 14.93
CA LEU A 9 -0.51 -8.42 14.46
C LEU A 9 -0.64 -9.84 13.92
N THR A 10 0.29 -10.32 13.10
CA THR A 10 0.32 -11.70 12.57
C THR A 10 0.33 -12.73 13.69
N ALA A 11 1.16 -12.53 14.72
CA ALA A 11 1.21 -13.43 15.87
C ALA A 11 -0.14 -13.47 16.60
N ARG A 12 -0.77 -12.32 16.81
CA ARG A 12 -2.09 -12.21 17.47
C ARG A 12 -3.21 -12.84 16.66
N ILE A 13 -3.23 -12.63 15.35
CA ILE A 13 -4.19 -13.27 14.44
C ILE A 13 -4.07 -14.79 14.56
N LYS A 14 -2.84 -15.32 14.44
CA LYS A 14 -2.58 -16.76 14.52
C LYS A 14 -2.95 -17.36 15.88
N ASP A 15 -2.60 -16.68 16.97
CA ASP A 15 -2.83 -17.18 18.34
C ASP A 15 -4.30 -17.16 18.75
N SER A 16 -5.11 -16.29 18.12
CA SER A 16 -6.55 -16.21 18.37
C SER A 16 -7.28 -17.52 18.10
N LYS A 17 -6.81 -18.31 17.12
CA LYS A 17 -7.47 -19.50 16.58
C LYS A 17 -8.94 -19.26 16.19
N GLU A 18 -9.30 -18.02 15.87
CA GLU A 18 -10.62 -17.66 15.34
C GLU A 18 -10.88 -18.38 14.01
N GLU A 19 -12.13 -18.61 13.65
CA GLU A 19 -12.52 -19.42 12.48
C GLU A 19 -11.82 -18.98 11.17
N TYR A 20 -11.65 -17.67 10.98
CA TYR A 20 -11.14 -17.05 9.75
C TYR A 20 -9.71 -16.51 9.86
N TRP A 21 -8.91 -16.95 10.85
CA TRP A 21 -7.57 -16.41 11.09
C TRP A 21 -6.63 -16.48 9.87
N ARG A 22 -6.83 -17.46 8.96
CA ARG A 22 -6.03 -17.58 7.73
C ARG A 22 -6.39 -16.51 6.71
N ASP A 23 -7.68 -16.27 6.51
CA ASP A 23 -8.18 -15.25 5.59
C ASP A 23 -7.76 -13.85 6.07
N ASP A 24 -7.76 -13.63 7.39
CA ASP A 24 -7.27 -12.38 7.99
C ASP A 24 -5.76 -12.17 7.79
N LEU A 25 -4.96 -13.25 7.78
CA LEU A 25 -3.54 -13.16 7.44
C LEU A 25 -3.32 -12.85 5.95
N GLU A 26 -4.08 -13.48 5.06
CA GLU A 26 -4.04 -13.20 3.63
C GLU A 26 -4.44 -11.74 3.34
N ALA A 27 -5.52 -11.27 3.98
CA ALA A 27 -5.97 -9.89 3.89
C ALA A 27 -4.92 -8.88 4.37
N LEU A 28 -4.18 -9.23 5.45
CA LEU A 28 -3.06 -8.41 5.93
C LEU A 28 -1.91 -8.40 4.91
N GLU A 29 -1.52 -9.55 4.37
CA GLU A 29 -0.47 -9.67 3.37
C GLU A 29 -0.79 -8.84 2.12
N ASP A 30 -2.01 -8.97 1.60
CA ASP A 30 -2.48 -8.21 0.44
C ASP A 30 -2.52 -6.71 0.72
N SER A 31 -2.89 -6.32 1.94
CA SER A 31 -2.85 -4.91 2.36
C SER A 31 -1.42 -4.34 2.40
N ILE A 32 -0.43 -5.16 2.78
CA ILE A 32 0.99 -4.77 2.72
C ILE A 32 1.45 -4.66 1.26
N LYS A 33 1.12 -5.64 0.41
CA LYS A 33 1.44 -5.61 -1.03
C LYS A 33 0.84 -4.38 -1.72
N GLN A 34 -0.36 -3.95 -1.34
CA GLN A 34 -1.02 -2.78 -1.89
C GLN A 34 -0.20 -1.47 -1.69
N CYS A 35 0.62 -1.40 -0.64
CA CYS A 35 1.58 -0.30 -0.49
C CYS A 35 2.58 -0.28 -1.66
N GLY A 36 3.11 -1.44 -2.04
CA GLY A 36 4.01 -1.61 -3.17
C GLY A 36 3.35 -1.31 -4.52
N GLU A 37 2.11 -1.76 -4.75
CA GLU A 37 1.39 -1.49 -6.00
C GLU A 37 1.11 0.01 -6.18
N TYR A 38 0.75 0.72 -5.10
CA TYR A 38 0.63 2.18 -5.17
C TYR A 38 1.97 2.86 -5.51
N ILE A 39 3.07 2.50 -4.83
CA ILE A 39 4.39 3.09 -5.12
C ILE A 39 4.86 2.79 -6.54
N LYS A 40 4.62 1.57 -7.04
CA LYS A 40 4.86 1.19 -8.43
C LYS A 40 4.06 2.05 -9.42
N SER A 41 2.77 2.31 -9.14
CA SER A 41 1.94 3.16 -10.00
C SER A 41 2.48 4.61 -10.09
N VAL A 42 2.94 5.16 -8.96
CA VAL A 42 3.57 6.49 -8.90
C VAL A 42 4.86 6.49 -9.71
N ASN A 43 5.75 5.51 -9.49
CA ASN A 43 7.02 5.41 -10.21
C ASN A 43 6.81 5.27 -11.73
N ASN A 44 5.82 4.48 -12.16
CA ASN A 44 5.49 4.31 -13.57
C ASN A 44 5.04 5.63 -14.20
N MET A 45 4.22 6.41 -13.50
CA MET A 45 3.77 7.73 -13.95
C MET A 45 4.95 8.70 -14.10
N GLU A 46 5.82 8.80 -13.09
CA GLU A 46 6.99 9.71 -13.12
C GLU A 46 8.01 9.31 -14.21
N ALA A 47 8.26 8.01 -14.37
CA ALA A 47 9.11 7.49 -15.45
C ALA A 47 8.53 7.80 -16.84
N ALA A 48 7.20 7.70 -17.00
CA ALA A 48 6.52 8.05 -18.23
C ALA A 48 6.59 9.55 -18.52
N ILE A 49 6.35 10.42 -17.53
CA ILE A 49 6.47 11.88 -17.69
C ILE A 49 7.89 12.26 -18.16
N THR A 50 8.90 11.60 -17.61
CA THR A 50 10.32 11.85 -17.93
C THR A 50 10.67 11.48 -19.36
N SER A 51 10.20 10.33 -19.85
CA SER A 51 10.68 9.72 -21.09
C SER A 51 9.70 9.76 -22.26
N ALA A 52 8.39 9.61 -22.00
CA ALA A 52 7.38 9.40 -23.04
C ALA A 52 7.25 10.61 -23.97
N ARG A 53 7.44 11.84 -23.46
CA ARG A 53 7.38 13.09 -24.24
C ARG A 53 8.37 13.15 -25.41
N PHE A 54 9.43 12.34 -25.39
CA PHE A 54 10.46 12.31 -26.43
C PHE A 54 10.25 11.22 -27.48
N ARG A 55 9.28 10.31 -27.26
CA ARG A 55 9.08 9.12 -28.10
C ARG A 55 7.63 8.94 -28.56
N MET A 56 6.74 9.86 -28.23
CA MET A 56 5.31 9.80 -28.56
C MET A 56 4.87 11.12 -29.19
N GLU A 57 3.90 11.04 -30.09
CA GLU A 57 3.19 12.21 -30.59
C GLU A 57 2.41 12.89 -29.46
N PRO A 58 2.12 14.21 -29.54
CA PRO A 58 1.50 14.96 -28.46
C PRO A 58 0.16 14.39 -27.97
N GLU A 59 -0.69 13.90 -28.88
CA GLU A 59 -1.98 13.31 -28.57
C GLU A 59 -1.83 11.98 -27.81
N ASP A 60 -0.99 11.07 -28.34
CA ASP A 60 -0.70 9.77 -27.73
C ASP A 60 -0.07 9.93 -26.35
N TYR A 61 0.83 10.90 -26.20
CA TYR A 61 1.44 11.24 -24.91
C TYR A 61 0.38 11.64 -23.87
N ARG A 62 -0.56 12.53 -24.25
CA ARG A 62 -1.62 12.97 -23.34
C ARG A 62 -2.49 11.82 -22.91
N GLU A 63 -2.93 10.97 -23.85
CA GLU A 63 -3.76 9.81 -23.53
C GLU A 63 -3.02 8.84 -22.61
N TYR A 64 -1.74 8.55 -22.89
CA TYR A 64 -0.92 7.66 -22.08
C TYR A 64 -0.75 8.17 -20.64
N ILE A 65 -0.44 9.46 -20.45
CA ILE A 65 -0.33 10.04 -19.11
C ILE A 65 -1.68 10.03 -18.37
N MET A 66 -2.79 10.30 -19.06
CA MET A 66 -4.13 10.24 -18.46
C MET A 66 -4.47 8.82 -17.96
N GLN A 67 -4.10 7.78 -18.72
CA GLN A 67 -4.32 6.38 -18.31
C GLN A 67 -3.47 6.02 -17.07
N LEU A 68 -2.22 6.49 -17.01
CA LEU A 68 -1.35 6.27 -15.86
C LEU A 68 -1.85 7.02 -14.61
N ASP A 69 -2.29 8.26 -14.74
CA ASP A 69 -2.87 9.02 -13.63
C ASP A 69 -4.14 8.35 -13.08
N ASN A 70 -5.01 7.85 -13.97
CA ASN A 70 -6.20 7.11 -13.58
C ASN A 70 -5.84 5.83 -12.81
N THR A 71 -4.86 5.05 -13.30
CA THR A 71 -4.34 3.87 -12.60
C THR A 71 -3.80 4.25 -11.22
N ARG A 72 -2.94 5.26 -11.13
CA ARG A 72 -2.39 5.75 -9.85
C ARG A 72 -3.50 6.14 -8.87
N ARG A 73 -4.54 6.82 -9.34
CA ARG A 73 -5.70 7.21 -8.51
C ARG A 73 -6.48 5.99 -8.00
N ILE A 74 -6.67 4.97 -8.85
CA ILE A 74 -7.31 3.70 -8.49
C ILE A 74 -6.49 3.00 -7.40
N GLU A 75 -5.19 2.82 -7.61
CA GLU A 75 -4.29 2.19 -6.63
C GLU A 75 -4.24 2.93 -5.31
N HIS A 76 -4.30 4.27 -5.34
CA HIS A 76 -4.37 5.06 -4.11
C HIS A 76 -5.68 4.82 -3.35
N ASN A 77 -6.82 4.70 -4.05
CA ASN A 77 -8.08 4.38 -3.39
C ASN A 77 -8.06 2.98 -2.77
N TYR A 78 -7.43 2.00 -3.43
CA TYR A 78 -7.20 0.68 -2.85
C TYR A 78 -6.29 0.74 -1.63
N LEU A 79 -5.19 1.48 -1.70
CA LEU A 79 -4.29 1.72 -0.55
C LEU A 79 -5.05 2.26 0.66
N ILE A 80 -5.90 3.28 0.49
CA ILE A 80 -6.71 3.85 1.59
C ILE A 80 -7.59 2.76 2.22
N ARG A 81 -8.21 1.90 1.41
CA ARG A 81 -9.02 0.78 1.91
C ARG A 81 -8.17 -0.25 2.65
N SER A 82 -6.99 -0.58 2.14
CA SER A 82 -6.05 -1.50 2.79
C SER A 82 -5.55 -0.97 4.13
N VAL A 83 -5.24 0.33 4.24
CA VAL A 83 -4.87 0.94 5.53
C VAL A 83 -6.02 0.88 6.54
N ARG A 84 -7.26 1.12 6.10
CA ARG A 84 -8.46 0.96 6.93
C ARG A 84 -8.62 -0.49 7.38
N LEU A 85 -8.39 -1.45 6.49
CA LEU A 85 -8.47 -2.88 6.79
C LEU A 85 -7.41 -3.30 7.81
N ILE A 86 -6.16 -2.87 7.65
CA ILE A 86 -5.09 -3.11 8.63
C ILE A 86 -5.50 -2.61 10.02
N ASN A 87 -5.98 -1.37 10.13
CA ASN A 87 -6.43 -0.82 11.42
C ASN A 87 -7.68 -1.54 11.96
N LYS A 88 -8.57 -2.02 11.08
CA LYS A 88 -9.72 -2.85 11.48
C LYS A 88 -9.29 -4.19 12.04
N LEU A 89 -8.33 -4.87 11.42
CA LEU A 89 -7.71 -6.09 11.95
C LEU A 89 -7.06 -5.82 13.31
N CYS A 90 -6.34 -4.70 13.46
CA CYS A 90 -5.78 -4.30 14.76
C CYS A 90 -6.86 -4.23 15.85
N SER A 91 -8.01 -3.62 15.53
CA SER A 91 -9.14 -3.53 16.45
C SER A 91 -9.77 -4.88 16.79
N ILE A 92 -9.95 -5.78 15.80
CA ILE A 92 -10.50 -7.13 16.01
C ILE A 92 -9.60 -7.92 16.97
N TYR A 93 -8.29 -7.88 16.72
CA TYR A 93 -7.29 -8.64 17.47
C TYR A 93 -6.72 -7.89 18.69
N ARG A 94 -7.33 -6.76 19.06
CA ARG A 94 -7.03 -5.96 20.26
C ARG A 94 -5.55 -5.56 20.37
N VAL A 95 -4.96 -5.16 19.25
CA VAL A 95 -3.64 -4.52 19.17
C VAL A 95 -3.75 -3.06 18.79
N GLU A 96 -2.68 -2.31 19.06
CA GLU A 96 -2.60 -0.91 18.72
C GLU A 96 -2.68 -0.70 17.19
N PRO A 97 -3.42 0.31 16.70
CA PRO A 97 -3.46 0.63 15.27
C PRO A 97 -2.07 0.87 14.69
N ILE A 98 -1.78 0.23 13.54
CA ILE A 98 -0.50 0.38 12.86
C ILE A 98 -0.35 1.80 12.31
N TYR A 99 -1.38 2.28 11.59
CA TYR A 99 -1.46 3.64 11.09
C TYR A 99 -2.26 4.51 12.05
N LYS A 100 -1.68 5.62 12.51
CA LYS A 100 -2.29 6.55 13.47
C LYS A 100 -2.57 7.94 12.89
N GLY A 101 -2.28 8.12 11.61
CA GLY A 101 -2.50 9.37 10.88
C GLY A 101 -3.95 9.58 10.48
N ASP A 102 -4.21 10.64 9.72
CA ASP A 102 -5.54 10.93 9.19
C ASP A 102 -5.84 10.00 8.00
N LEU A 103 -6.97 9.29 8.06
CA LEU A 103 -7.44 8.36 7.03
C LEU A 103 -8.11 9.05 5.83
N GLU A 104 -8.30 10.37 5.91
CA GLU A 104 -8.75 11.22 4.80
C GLU A 104 -7.58 12.00 4.18
N ASN A 105 -6.42 12.06 4.86
CA ASN A 105 -5.22 12.69 4.33
C ASN A 105 -4.48 11.75 3.37
N ARG A 106 -4.79 11.92 2.09
CA ARG A 106 -4.20 11.16 0.98
C ARG A 106 -2.67 11.27 0.89
N ILE A 107 -2.10 12.41 1.26
CA ILE A 107 -0.64 12.61 1.18
C ILE A 107 0.04 11.80 2.29
N GLU A 108 -0.48 11.88 3.50
CA GLU A 108 0.06 11.14 4.65
C GLU A 108 -0.03 9.61 4.44
N ILE A 109 -1.12 9.12 3.83
CA ILE A 109 -1.27 7.70 3.48
C ILE A 109 -0.25 7.27 2.41
N ALA A 110 0.04 8.13 1.43
CA ALA A 110 1.07 7.87 0.42
C ALA A 110 2.47 7.79 1.05
N GLU A 111 2.78 8.69 1.99
CA GLU A 111 4.03 8.68 2.76
C GLU A 111 4.15 7.43 3.63
N PHE A 112 3.06 7.03 4.29
CA PHE A 112 2.99 5.77 5.03
C PHE A 112 3.34 4.58 4.12
N ALA A 113 2.69 4.45 2.95
CA ALA A 113 2.97 3.38 2.01
C ALA A 113 4.43 3.35 1.56
N LYS A 114 5.02 4.52 1.28
CA LYS A 114 6.44 4.62 0.92
C LYS A 114 7.34 4.11 2.05
N SER A 115 7.08 4.55 3.29
CA SER A 115 7.87 4.13 4.44
C SER A 115 7.77 2.63 4.73
N VAL A 116 6.60 2.01 4.48
CA VAL A 116 6.42 0.56 4.55
C VAL A 116 7.26 -0.14 3.49
N VAL A 117 7.18 0.30 2.23
CA VAL A 117 7.95 -0.29 1.11
C VAL A 117 9.46 -0.18 1.36
N ASP A 118 9.93 0.98 1.81
CA ASP A 118 11.34 1.22 2.12
C ASP A 118 11.85 0.27 3.19
N GLU A 119 11.13 0.16 4.32
CA GLU A 119 11.52 -0.74 5.37
C GLU A 119 11.50 -2.21 4.92
N MET A 120 10.49 -2.62 4.15
CA MET A 120 10.41 -3.98 3.62
C MET A 120 11.59 -4.31 2.71
N PHE A 121 12.00 -3.35 1.88
CA PHE A 121 13.18 -3.47 1.04
C PHE A 121 14.44 -3.54 1.89
N ASP A 122 14.67 -2.59 2.79
CA ASP A 122 15.90 -2.49 3.59
C ASP A 122 16.11 -3.70 4.52
N THR A 123 15.02 -4.29 5.02
CA THR A 123 15.06 -5.43 5.95
C THR A 123 14.82 -6.78 5.29
N ARG A 124 14.87 -6.86 3.95
CA ARG A 124 14.64 -8.10 3.20
C ARG A 124 15.62 -9.20 3.61
N GLN A 125 15.10 -10.42 3.77
CA GLN A 125 15.94 -11.59 4.02
C GLN A 125 16.50 -12.10 2.70
N MET A 126 17.83 -12.23 2.63
CA MET A 126 18.56 -12.82 1.50
C MET A 126 18.80 -14.31 1.73
#